data_AF-A0A9X2MCP2-F1
#
_entry.id   AF-A0A9X2MCP2-F1
#
_cell.length_a   1.000
_cell.length_b   1.000
_cell.length_c   1.000
_cell.angle_alpha   90.00
_cell.angle_beta   90.00
_cell.angle_gamma   90.00
#
_symmetry.space_group_name_H-M   'P 1'
#
loop_
_entity.id
_entity.type
_entity.pdbx_description
1 polymer ?
#
loop_
_entity_poly.entity_id
_entity_poly.type
_entity_poly.pdbx_seq_one_letter_code
_entity_poly.pdbx_strand_id
1 'polypeptide(L)'
;MNNIPKWLENLDDEDINFIKKFILASGSLKEVAGIYNVTYPTVRLRLDRLIQKIELNDKTPSEPYISLIKQLALKGKLDFETAKLLINEYKKIKDVEK
;
A
#
# COMPACT_ATOMS: atom_id res chain seq x y z
N MET A 1 -4.25 5.16 22.63
CA MET A 1 -3.36 5.17 21.45
C MET A 1 -4.22 4.82 20.25
N ASN A 2 -4.44 5.76 19.33
CA ASN A 2 -5.21 5.50 18.12
C ASN A 2 -4.35 4.69 17.14
N ASN A 3 -4.56 3.37 17.09
CA ASN A 3 -3.98 2.53 16.06
C ASN A 3 -4.68 2.84 14.74
N ILE A 4 -4.03 3.62 13.89
CA ILE A 4 -4.49 3.86 12.52
C ILE A 4 -4.30 2.54 11.75
N PRO A 5 -5.35 2.00 11.12
CA PRO A 5 -5.23 0.83 10.27
C PRO A 5 -4.16 0.99 9.20
N LYS A 6 -3.37 -0.04 8.96
CA LYS A 6 -2.22 -0.01 8.05
C LYS A 6 -2.58 0.42 6.61
N TRP A 7 -3.76 0.04 6.14
CA TRP A 7 -4.26 0.42 4.81
C TRP A 7 -4.47 1.94 4.64
N LEU A 8 -4.63 2.67 5.74
CA LEU A 8 -4.74 4.13 5.78
C LEU A 8 -3.37 4.84 5.85
N GLU A 9 -2.27 4.10 6.09
CA GLU A 9 -0.92 4.70 6.05
C GLU A 9 -0.65 5.29 4.66
N ASN A 10 0.03 6.43 4.56
CA ASN A 10 0.37 7.07 3.28
C ASN A 10 -0.81 7.50 2.39
N LEU A 11 -2.06 7.47 2.88
CA LEU A 11 -3.18 8.15 2.22
C LEU A 11 -3.18 9.63 2.64
N ASP A 12 -3.32 10.52 1.66
CA ASP A 12 -3.44 11.95 1.90
C ASP A 12 -4.89 12.35 2.24
N ASP A 13 -5.11 13.58 2.72
CA ASP A 13 -6.44 14.07 3.09
C ASP A 13 -7.44 14.02 1.92
N GLU A 14 -6.93 14.13 0.69
CA GLU A 14 -7.69 14.07 -0.54
C GLU A 14 -8.20 12.65 -0.83
N ASP A 15 -7.37 11.63 -0.61
CA ASP A 15 -7.73 10.21 -0.67
C ASP A 15 -8.79 9.89 0.41
N ILE A 16 -8.60 10.36 1.64
CA ILE A 16 -9.55 10.15 2.74
C ILE A 16 -10.90 10.81 2.44
N ASN A 17 -10.90 12.04 1.94
CA ASN A 17 -12.12 12.74 1.56
C ASN A 17 -12.82 12.06 0.38
N PHE A 18 -12.06 11.52 -0.56
CA PHE A 18 -12.60 10.71 -1.66
C PHE A 18 -13.30 9.45 -1.14
N ILE A 19 -12.66 8.69 -0.25
CA ILE A 19 -13.25 7.50 0.38
C ILE A 19 -14.56 7.86 1.08
N LYS A 20 -14.55 8.94 1.89
CA LYS A 20 -15.73 9.42 2.60
C LYS A 20 -16.89 9.71 1.64
N LYS A 21 -16.65 10.50 0.59
CA LYS A 21 -17.68 10.84 -0.40
C LYS A 21 -18.14 9.64 -1.20
N PHE A 22 -17.25 8.70 -1.52
CA PHE A 22 -17.58 7.47 -2.21
C PHE A 22 -18.52 6.59 -1.39
N ILE A 23 -18.25 6.42 -0.09
CA ILE A 23 -19.11 5.67 0.83
C ILE A 23 -20.46 6.36 1.01
N LEU A 24 -20.48 7.69 1.16
CA LEU A 24 -21.73 8.47 1.27
C LEU A 24 -22.59 8.38 -0.01
N ALA A 25 -21.96 8.19 -1.17
CA ALA A 25 -22.61 7.91 -2.46
C ALA A 25 -22.87 6.40 -2.69
N SER A 26 -22.85 5.57 -1.63
CA SER A 26 -23.06 4.11 -1.72
C SER A 26 -22.17 3.40 -2.74
N GLY A 27 -20.97 3.92 -2.98
CA GLY A 27 -20.03 3.40 -3.97
C GLY A 27 -20.35 3.75 -5.44
N SER A 28 -21.31 4.65 -5.68
CA SER A 28 -21.70 5.06 -7.03
C SER A 28 -20.68 6.02 -7.65
N LEU A 29 -19.86 5.51 -8.56
CA LEU A 29 -18.92 6.32 -9.35
C LEU A 29 -19.61 7.44 -10.14
N LYS A 30 -20.86 7.23 -10.58
CA LYS A 30 -21.63 8.24 -11.32
C LYS A 30 -22.07 9.40 -10.43
N GLU A 31 -22.52 9.11 -9.22
CA GLU A 31 -22.89 10.15 -8.25
C GLU A 31 -21.67 10.93 -7.79
N VAL A 32 -20.56 10.24 -7.51
CA VAL A 32 -19.29 10.89 -7.16
C VAL A 32 -18.78 11.79 -8.28
N ALA A 33 -18.93 11.38 -9.55
CA ALA A 33 -18.62 12.25 -10.69
C ALA A 33 -19.45 13.53 -10.70
N GLY A 34 -20.73 13.44 -10.35
CA GLY A 34 -21.60 14.60 -10.14
C GLY A 34 -21.11 15.51 -9.00
N ILE A 35 -20.75 14.95 -7.84
CA ILE A 35 -20.26 15.72 -6.68
C ILE A 35 -18.98 16.48 -7.00
N TYR A 36 -18.05 15.86 -7.74
CA TYR A 36 -16.78 16.48 -8.12
C TYR A 36 -16.86 17.30 -9.41
N ASN A 37 -18.03 17.32 -10.08
CA ASN A 37 -18.25 17.98 -11.36
C ASN A 37 -17.21 17.59 -12.44
N VAL A 38 -16.91 16.30 -12.51
CA VAL A 38 -15.97 15.70 -13.47
C VAL A 38 -16.64 14.52 -14.18
N THR A 39 -15.96 13.97 -15.19
CA THR A 39 -16.51 12.83 -15.93
C THR A 39 -16.39 11.52 -15.15
N TYR A 40 -17.28 10.57 -15.44
CA TYR A 40 -17.20 9.21 -14.89
C TYR A 40 -15.83 8.54 -15.10
N PRO A 41 -15.21 8.58 -16.31
CA PRO A 41 -13.86 8.07 -16.50
C PRO A 41 -12.81 8.71 -15.58
N THR A 42 -12.93 10.00 -15.29
CA THR A 42 -12.01 10.71 -14.37
C THR A 42 -12.09 10.15 -12.95
N VAL A 43 -13.31 9.95 -12.43
CA VAL A 43 -13.51 9.38 -11.10
C VAL A 43 -13.06 7.93 -11.04
N ARG A 44 -13.33 7.16 -12.11
CA ARG A 44 -12.88 5.77 -12.22
C ARG A 44 -11.37 5.67 -12.09
N LEU A 45 -10.62 6.49 -12.83
CA LEU A 45 -9.16 6.53 -12.75
C LEU A 45 -8.67 6.90 -11.34
N ARG A 46 -9.35 7.81 -10.65
CA ARG A 46 -9.03 8.18 -9.26
C ARG A 46 -9.28 7.01 -8.30
N LEU A 47 -10.39 6.30 -8.44
CA LEU A 47 -10.67 5.09 -7.66
C LEU A 47 -9.62 4.01 -7.90
N ASP A 48 -9.25 3.73 -9.16
CA ASP A 48 -8.25 2.71 -9.48
C ASP A 48 -6.88 3.03 -8.86
N ARG A 49 -6.47 4.31 -8.86
CA ARG A 49 -5.24 4.76 -8.17
C ARG A 49 -5.30 4.58 -6.66
N LEU A 50 -6.45 4.91 -6.06
CA LEU A 50 -6.65 4.73 -4.62
C LEU A 50 -6.60 3.25 -4.22
N ILE A 51 -7.23 2.36 -5.00
CA ILE A 51 -7.16 0.91 -4.79
C ILE A 51 -5.70 0.45 -4.83
N GLN A 52 -4.92 0.88 -5.83
CA GLN A 52 -3.50 0.54 -5.91
C GLN A 52 -2.70 1.03 -4.69
N LYS A 53 -2.94 2.26 -4.21
CA LYS A 53 -2.30 2.78 -3.00
C LYS A 53 -2.66 1.91 -1.79
N ILE A 54 -3.94 1.63 -1.60
CA ILE A 54 -4.44 0.78 -0.50
C ILE A 54 -3.81 -0.60 -0.57
N GLU A 55 -3.79 -1.25 -1.74
CA GLU A 55 -3.13 -2.57 -1.91
C GLU A 55 -1.63 -2.52 -1.61
N LEU A 56 -0.93 -1.44 -1.94
CA LEU A 56 0.49 -1.28 -1.61
C LEU A 56 0.72 -1.12 -0.10
N ASN A 57 -0.20 -0.42 0.59
CA ASN A 57 -0.14 -0.22 2.04
C ASN A 57 -0.59 -1.47 2.81
N ASP A 58 -1.59 -2.18 2.29
CA ASP A 58 -2.18 -3.37 2.89
C ASP A 58 -1.41 -4.64 2.56
N LYS A 59 -0.65 -4.65 1.45
CA LYS A 59 0.51 -5.52 1.32
C LYS A 59 1.34 -5.31 2.57
N THR A 60 1.33 -6.34 3.40
CA THR A 60 2.21 -6.47 4.56
C THR A 60 3.60 -6.00 4.15
N PRO A 61 4.39 -5.37 5.04
CA PRO A 61 5.80 -5.27 4.78
C PRO A 61 6.23 -6.74 4.77
N SER A 62 6.30 -7.38 3.59
CA SER A 62 6.16 -8.84 3.52
C SER A 62 7.16 -9.52 4.44
N GLU A 63 8.27 -8.86 4.76
CA GLU A 63 9.00 -9.11 5.98
C GLU A 63 9.71 -7.85 6.52
N PRO A 64 9.41 -7.39 7.75
CA PRO A 64 10.23 -6.40 8.46
C PRO A 64 11.71 -6.78 8.47
N TYR A 65 11.98 -8.09 8.50
CA TYR A 65 13.32 -8.67 8.40
C TYR A 65 14.00 -8.42 7.03
N ILE A 66 13.30 -8.65 5.91
CA ILE A 66 13.82 -8.30 4.57
C ILE A 66 14.05 -6.79 4.46
N SER A 67 13.14 -5.97 5.01
CA SER A 67 13.27 -4.52 4.99
C SER A 67 14.54 -4.05 5.71
N LEU A 68 14.79 -4.60 6.90
CA LEU A 68 16.01 -4.34 7.68
C LEU A 68 17.28 -4.73 6.90
N ILE A 69 17.31 -5.93 6.30
CA ILE A 69 18.46 -6.40 5.51
C ILE A 69 18.74 -5.46 4.32
N LYS A 70 17.69 -5.04 3.60
CA LYS A 70 17.81 -4.07 2.49
C LYS A 70 18.35 -2.72 2.97
N GLN A 71 17.87 -2.22 4.10
CA GLN A 71 18.35 -0.96 4.68
C GLN A 71 19.82 -1.04 5.12
N LEU A 72 20.26 -2.18 5.65
CA LEU A 72 21.66 -2.39 6.04
C LEU A 72 22.60 -2.44 4.83
N ALA A 73 22.17 -3.08 3.73
CA ALA A 73 22.91 -3.12 2.48
C ALA A 73 23.05 -1.71 1.87
N LEU A 74 21.95 -0.94 1.81
CA LEU A 74 21.97 0.43 1.32
C LEU A 74 22.86 1.38 2.14
N LYS A 75 22.98 1.14 3.45
CA LYS A 75 23.86 1.90 4.34
C LYS A 75 25.32 1.41 4.30
N GLY A 76 25.66 0.45 3.45
CA GLY A 76 27.01 -0.13 3.36
C GLY A 76 27.44 -0.93 4.59
N LYS A 77 26.51 -1.23 5.51
CA LYS A 77 26.79 -2.04 6.72
C LYS A 77 26.78 -3.53 6.43
N LEU A 78 26.29 -3.92 5.26
CA LEU A 78 26.18 -5.29 4.79
C LEU A 78 26.51 -5.31 3.29
N ASP A 79 27.28 -6.30 2.86
CA ASP A 79 27.54 -6.55 1.44
C ASP A 79 26.25 -6.98 0.70
N PHE A 80 26.13 -6.62 -0.57
CA PHE A 80 24.95 -6.89 -1.39
C PHE A 80 24.72 -8.39 -1.63
N GLU A 81 25.78 -9.16 -1.86
CA GLU A 81 25.67 -10.61 -2.07
C GLU A 81 25.22 -11.31 -0.78
N THR A 82 25.75 -10.87 0.36
CA THR A 82 25.36 -11.36 1.69
C THR A 82 23.90 -11.04 2.00
N ALA A 83 23.45 -9.82 1.69
CA ALA A 83 22.06 -9.42 1.86
C ALA A 83 21.10 -10.29 1.03
N LYS A 84 21.48 -10.61 -0.21
CA LYS A 84 20.71 -11.45 -1.11
C LYS A 84 20.61 -12.90 -0.59
N LEU A 85 21.70 -13.44 -0.06
CA LEU A 85 21.73 -14.77 0.55
C LEU A 85 20.79 -14.86 1.76
N LEU A 86 20.85 -13.90 2.68
CA LEU A 86 19.99 -13.86 3.87
C LEU A 86 18.50 -13.77 3.52
N ILE A 87 18.16 -12.93 2.53
CA ILE A 87 16.78 -12.79 2.05
C ILE A 87 16.29 -14.10 1.42
N ASN A 88 17.15 -14.81 0.67
CA ASN A 88 16.77 -16.04 -0.01
C ASN A 88 16.55 -17.20 0.97
N GLU A 89 17.43 -17.36 1.96
CA GLU A 89 17.27 -18.40 2.99
C GLU A 89 16.03 -18.15 3.85
N TYR A 90 15.78 -16.90 4.23
CA TYR A 90 14.57 -16.56 4.98
C TYR A 90 13.29 -16.94 4.21
N LYS A 91 13.23 -16.67 2.90
CA LYS A 91 12.09 -17.03 2.06
C LYS A 91 11.89 -18.55 1.96
N LYS A 92 12.98 -19.32 1.84
CA LYS A 92 12.91 -20.79 1.82
C LYS A 92 12.32 -21.35 3.10
N ILE A 93 12.73 -20.85 4.26
CA ILE A 93 12.18 -21.30 5.56
C ILE A 93 10.68 -21.01 5.64
N LYS A 94 10.28 -19.79 5.25
CA LYS A 94 8.86 -19.38 5.26
C LYS A 94 7.98 -20.19 4.29
N ASP A 95 8.53 -20.64 3.17
CA ASP A 95 7.81 -21.50 2.22
C ASP A 95 7.73 -22.97 2.69
N VAL A 96 8.62 -23.42 3.59
CA VAL A 96 8.60 -24.77 4.19
C VAL A 96 7.63 -24.84 5.38
N GLU A 97 7.33 -23.72 6.04
CA GLU A 97 6.37 -23.62 7.16
C GLU A 97 4.90 -23.42 6.73
N LYS A 98 4.62 -23.39 5.42
CA LYS A 98 3.25 -23.34 4.84
C LYS A 98 2.73 -24.72 4.49
#